data_AF-A0A9Q0V088-F1
#
_entry.id   AF-A0A9Q0V088-F1
#
_cell.length_a   1.000
_cell.length_b   1.000
_cell.length_c   1.000
_cell.angle_alpha   90.00
_cell.angle_beta   90.00
_cell.angle_gamma   90.00
#
_symmetry.space_group_name_H-M   'P 1'
#
loop_
_entity.id
_entity.type
_entity.pdbx_description
1 polymer ?
#
loop_
_entity_poly.entity_id
_entity_poly.type
_entity_poly.pdbx_seq_one_letter_code
_entity_poly.pdbx_strand_id
1 'polypeptide(L)'
;MAASSNHKNNSHARSKSLPSIENPVITQLDEHLRRFRASEDASTSSSFGGKLSRLQDLHDCVNKVLLLPLVQQALAQENNEKWVDELLDGSLQILDLCNAAKDSLLQTAECMHELQSILRRRGYGEIGLSNEVKKYLASRKVVKRAIHKGLEGYAKQMHLRHH
;
A
#
# COMPACT_ATOMS: atom_id res chain seq x y z
N MET A 1 9.41 52.09 60.84
CA MET A 1 10.15 52.37 59.59
C MET A 1 11.44 51.56 59.66
N ALA A 2 11.88 50.74 58.71
CA ALA A 2 11.43 50.35 57.37
C ALA A 2 11.95 48.92 57.10
N ALA A 3 11.35 48.26 56.10
CA ALA A 3 11.35 46.82 55.88
C ALA A 3 12.63 46.25 55.25
N SER A 4 12.90 44.99 55.58
CA SER A 4 13.91 44.13 54.95
C SER A 4 13.48 43.75 53.53
N SER A 5 14.28 44.09 52.52
CA SER A 5 13.98 43.80 51.12
C SER A 5 14.51 42.40 50.72
N ASN A 6 13.61 41.43 50.66
CA ASN A 6 13.88 40.11 50.09
C ASN A 6 13.87 40.20 48.55
N HIS A 7 15.03 40.14 47.91
CA HIS A 7 15.11 39.96 46.46
C HIS A 7 14.89 38.49 46.10
N LYS A 8 13.65 38.14 45.73
CA LYS A 8 13.32 36.90 45.02
C LYS A 8 13.85 37.00 43.59
N ASN A 9 14.97 36.34 43.34
CA ASN A 9 15.47 36.04 42.01
C ASN A 9 14.53 35.02 41.33
N ASN A 10 13.51 35.53 40.63
CA ASN A 10 12.63 34.72 39.79
C ASN A 10 13.38 34.30 38.51
N SER A 11 14.09 33.18 38.57
CA SER A 11 14.61 32.53 37.37
C SER A 11 13.46 31.90 36.58
N HIS A 12 12.99 32.59 35.55
CA HIS A 12 12.15 32.00 34.51
C HIS A 12 12.96 30.95 33.74
N ALA A 13 12.87 29.70 34.17
CA ALA A 13 13.24 28.55 33.36
C ALA A 13 12.31 28.50 32.14
N ARG A 14 12.69 29.19 31.06
CA ARG A 14 12.07 29.01 29.74
C ARG A 14 12.51 27.65 29.22
N SER A 15 11.62 26.66 29.32
CA SER A 15 11.76 25.38 28.65
C SER A 15 11.97 25.61 27.16
N LYS A 16 13.17 25.35 26.65
CA LYS A 16 13.38 25.23 25.21
C LYS A 16 12.81 23.89 24.80
N SER A 17 11.62 23.86 24.20
CA SER A 17 11.16 22.67 23.50
C SER A 17 12.18 22.35 22.42
N LEU A 18 12.84 21.19 22.56
CA LEU A 18 13.62 20.63 21.47
C LEU A 18 12.66 20.44 20.28
N PRO A 19 13.08 20.72 19.03
CA PRO A 19 12.27 20.36 17.88
C PRO A 19 11.93 18.88 18.03
N SER A 20 10.65 18.51 17.86
CA SER A 20 10.28 17.09 17.83
C SER A 20 11.06 16.47 16.69
N ILE A 21 12.12 15.72 17.02
CA ILE A 21 12.85 14.95 16.02
C ILE A 21 11.85 13.89 15.58
N GLU A 22 11.17 14.14 14.48
CA GLU A 22 10.29 13.17 13.86
C GLU A 22 11.14 11.94 13.54
N ASN A 23 10.64 10.76 13.92
CA ASN A 23 11.36 9.53 13.66
C ASN A 23 11.50 9.37 12.14
N PRO A 24 12.72 9.24 11.59
CA PRO A 24 12.94 9.24 10.14
C PRO A 24 12.19 8.12 9.42
N VAL A 25 11.91 7.00 10.10
CA VAL A 25 11.12 5.89 9.55
C VAL A 25 9.64 6.26 9.43
N ILE A 26 9.11 7.05 10.37
CA ILE A 26 7.71 7.51 10.35
C ILE A 26 7.51 8.58 9.26
N THR A 27 8.47 9.50 9.11
CA THR A 27 8.45 10.49 8.01
C THR A 27 8.51 9.79 6.64
N GLN A 28 9.32 8.74 6.52
CA GLN A 28 9.38 7.92 5.31
C GLN A 28 8.04 7.22 5.01
N LEU A 29 7.38 6.66 6.04
CA LEU A 29 6.08 6.00 5.90
C LEU A 29 5.02 6.97 5.36
N ASP A 30 4.96 8.16 5.94
CA ASP A 30 3.98 9.18 5.54
C ASP A 30 4.20 9.63 4.09
N GLU A 31 5.45 9.78 3.66
CA GLU A 31 5.77 10.09 2.26
C GLU A 31 5.33 8.97 1.31
N HIS A 32 5.59 7.70 1.65
CA HIS A 32 5.13 6.57 0.82
C HIS A 32 3.60 6.50 0.76
N LEU A 33 2.88 6.76 1.85
CA LEU A 33 1.42 6.82 1.88
C LEU A 33 0.87 7.95 1.00
N ARG A 34 1.43 9.16 1.09
CA ARG A 34 1.04 10.29 0.25
C ARG A 34 1.27 10.00 -1.23
N ARG A 35 2.44 9.46 -1.58
CA ARG A 35 2.80 9.08 -2.95
C ARG A 35 1.91 7.97 -3.51
N PHE A 36 1.52 7.03 -2.66
CA PHE A 36 0.59 5.96 -3.02
C PHE A 36 -0.80 6.53 -3.30
N ARG A 37 -1.34 7.38 -2.42
CA ARG A 37 -2.65 8.03 -2.59
C ARG A 37 -2.72 8.95 -3.82
N ALA A 38 -1.72 9.81 -4.03
CA ALA A 38 -1.67 10.70 -5.18
C ALA A 38 -1.67 9.94 -6.54
N SER A 39 -1.28 8.67 -6.55
CA SER A 39 -1.30 7.82 -7.75
C SER A 39 -2.69 7.33 -8.15
N GLU A 40 -3.68 7.41 -7.25
CA GLU A 40 -5.07 7.05 -7.51
C GLU A 40 -5.84 8.25 -8.09
N ASP A 41 -5.56 9.47 -7.60
CA ASP A 41 -6.27 10.70 -7.98
C ASP A 41 -5.78 11.32 -9.30
N ALA A 42 -4.50 11.14 -9.63
CA ALA A 42 -3.94 11.66 -10.87
C ALA A 42 -4.26 10.72 -12.04
N SER A 43 -4.93 11.23 -13.09
CA SER A 43 -5.18 10.56 -14.39
C SER A 43 -3.91 10.14 -15.15
N THR A 44 -2.74 10.24 -14.54
CA THR A 44 -1.48 9.71 -15.04
C THR A 44 -1.54 8.19 -15.20
N SER A 45 -1.30 7.75 -16.45
CA SER A 45 -1.03 6.38 -16.85
C SER A 45 0.24 5.83 -16.15
N SER A 46 0.17 5.61 -14.84
CA SER A 46 1.17 4.80 -14.16
C SER A 46 1.00 3.36 -14.64
N SER A 47 2.10 2.77 -15.12
CA SER A 47 2.09 1.37 -15.48
C SER A 47 1.73 0.54 -14.25
N PHE A 48 1.08 -0.60 -14.46
CA PHE A 48 0.72 -1.51 -13.38
C PHE A 48 1.93 -1.87 -12.50
N GLY A 49 3.11 -2.09 -13.10
CA GLY A 49 4.36 -2.31 -12.36
C GLY A 49 4.82 -1.10 -11.53
N GLY A 50 4.54 0.12 -11.98
CA GLY A 50 4.79 1.35 -11.22
C GLY A 50 3.91 1.50 -9.98
N LYS A 51 2.68 0.94 -10.00
CA LYS A 51 1.81 0.88 -8.81
C LYS A 51 2.27 -0.19 -7.82
N LEU A 52 2.66 -1.36 -8.32
CA LEU A 52 3.17 -2.47 -7.49
C LEU A 52 4.48 -2.12 -6.79
N SER A 53 5.41 -1.45 -7.47
CA SER A 53 6.67 -0.99 -6.85
C SER A 53 6.43 -0.01 -5.70
N ARG A 54 5.49 0.93 -5.85
CA ARG A 54 5.13 1.83 -4.73
C ARG A 54 4.48 1.11 -3.56
N LEU A 55 3.66 0.09 -3.84
CA LEU A 55 3.07 -0.76 -2.81
C LEU A 55 4.16 -1.53 -2.05
N GLN A 56 5.17 -2.03 -2.77
CA GLN A 56 6.34 -2.67 -2.18
C GLN A 56 7.13 -1.70 -1.29
N ASP A 57 7.43 -0.50 -1.78
CA ASP A 57 8.13 0.52 -0.98
C ASP A 57 7.38 0.85 0.32
N LEU A 58 6.04 0.98 0.23
CA LEU A 58 5.18 1.22 1.39
C LEU A 58 5.23 0.05 2.37
N HIS A 59 5.09 -1.18 1.88
CA HIS A 59 5.15 -2.39 2.69
C HIS A 59 6.49 -2.52 3.42
N ASP A 60 7.62 -2.27 2.73
CA ASP A 60 8.95 -2.32 3.32
C ASP A 60 9.11 -1.25 4.42
N CYS A 61 8.50 -0.08 4.24
CA CYS A 61 8.49 0.95 5.27
C CYS A 61 7.64 0.57 6.48
N VAL A 62 6.45 0.00 6.27
CA VAL A 62 5.59 -0.53 7.35
C VAL A 62 6.34 -1.58 8.17
N ASN A 63 7.02 -2.52 7.50
CA ASN A 63 7.82 -3.53 8.18
C ASN A 63 8.91 -2.91 9.07
N LYS A 64 9.60 -1.87 8.60
CA LYS A 64 10.59 -1.16 9.43
C LYS A 64 9.97 -0.51 10.67
N VAL A 65 8.76 0.04 10.55
CA VAL A 65 8.02 0.61 11.68
C VAL A 65 7.62 -0.47 12.68
N LEU A 66 7.11 -1.61 12.21
CA LEU A 66 6.72 -2.73 13.06
C LEU A 66 7.89 -3.36 13.82
N LEU A 67 9.12 -3.23 13.31
CA LEU A 67 10.33 -3.69 13.97
C LEU A 67 10.89 -2.69 15.01
N LEU A 68 10.32 -1.50 15.15
CA LEU A 68 10.77 -0.55 16.17
C LEU A 68 10.41 -1.08 17.58
N PRO A 69 11.35 -1.06 18.54
CA PRO A 69 11.10 -1.60 19.89
C PRO A 69 9.89 -0.98 20.59
N LEU A 70 9.67 0.32 20.41
CA LEU A 70 8.51 1.03 20.97
C LEU A 70 7.19 0.55 20.36
N VAL A 71 7.18 0.26 19.05
CA VAL A 71 5.99 -0.26 18.37
C VAL A 71 5.73 -1.69 18.81
N GLN A 72 6.76 -2.53 18.88
CA GLN A 72 6.62 -3.90 19.38
C GLN A 72 6.13 -3.96 20.83
N GLN A 73 6.67 -3.10 21.69
CA GLN A 73 6.23 -2.99 23.08
C GLN A 73 4.78 -2.52 23.18
N ALA A 74 4.37 -1.58 22.33
CA ALA A 74 2.97 -1.15 22.26
C ALA A 74 2.08 -2.31 21.79
N LEU A 75 2.42 -2.98 20.69
CA LEU A 75 1.64 -4.10 20.13
C LEU A 75 1.52 -5.28 21.10
N ALA A 76 2.52 -5.53 21.94
CA ALA A 76 2.53 -6.61 22.93
C ALA A 76 1.68 -6.33 24.19
N GLN A 77 1.10 -5.13 24.33
CA GLN A 77 0.18 -4.87 25.44
C GLN A 77 -1.16 -5.57 25.23
N GLU A 78 -1.69 -6.22 26.27
CA GLU A 78 -2.94 -6.99 26.22
C GLU A 78 -4.15 -6.21 25.66
N ASN A 79 -4.16 -4.88 25.77
CA ASN A 79 -5.25 -4.05 25.27
C ASN A 79 -5.21 -3.80 23.75
N ASN A 80 -4.22 -4.31 23.03
CA ASN A 80 -4.03 -4.04 21.59
C ASN A 80 -4.38 -5.21 20.66
N GLU A 81 -4.98 -6.29 21.18
CA GLU A 81 -5.40 -7.45 20.37
C GLU A 81 -6.27 -7.03 19.17
N LYS A 82 -7.28 -6.17 19.39
CA LYS A 82 -8.13 -5.65 18.32
C LYS A 82 -7.35 -4.89 17.23
N TRP A 83 -6.38 -4.08 17.64
CA TRP A 83 -5.54 -3.32 16.70
C TRP A 83 -4.62 -4.24 15.88
N VAL A 84 -4.09 -5.28 16.52
CA VAL A 84 -3.26 -6.30 15.86
C VAL A 84 -4.10 -7.08 14.85
N ASP A 85 -5.32 -7.48 15.21
CA ASP A 85 -6.25 -8.16 14.31
C ASP A 85 -6.63 -7.30 13.11
N GLU A 86 -6.94 -6.03 13.31
CA GLU A 86 -7.25 -5.10 12.22
C GLU A 86 -6.05 -4.91 11.27
N LEU A 87 -4.84 -4.82 11.81
CA LEU A 87 -3.61 -4.73 11.03
C LEU A 87 -3.36 -6.02 10.21
N LEU A 88 -3.56 -7.19 10.81
CA LEU A 88 -3.39 -8.48 10.16
C LEU A 88 -4.44 -8.70 9.06
N ASP A 89 -5.70 -8.39 9.34
CA ASP A 89 -6.79 -8.47 8.36
C ASP A 89 -6.52 -7.54 7.16
N GLY A 90 -6.12 -6.28 7.42
CA GLY A 90 -5.72 -5.36 6.36
C GLY A 90 -4.53 -5.88 5.53
N SER A 91 -3.54 -6.49 6.18
CA SER A 91 -2.39 -7.09 5.51
C SER A 91 -2.77 -8.29 4.64
N LEU A 92 -3.67 -9.15 5.14
CA LEU A 92 -4.19 -10.31 4.40
C LEU A 92 -4.97 -9.88 3.16
N GLN A 93 -5.80 -8.84 3.27
CA GLN A 93 -6.54 -8.30 2.13
C GLN A 93 -5.61 -7.77 1.02
N ILE A 94 -4.51 -7.11 1.39
CA ILE A 94 -3.49 -6.66 0.42
C ILE A 94 -2.81 -7.87 -0.25
N LEU A 95 -2.49 -8.91 0.53
CA LEU A 95 -1.91 -10.15 0.02
C LEU A 95 -2.85 -10.84 -0.99
N ASP A 96 -4.14 -10.98 -0.67
CA ASP A 96 -5.15 -11.57 -1.56
C ASP A 96 -5.28 -10.78 -2.87
N LEU A 97 -5.27 -9.45 -2.79
CA LEU A 97 -5.26 -8.59 -3.98
C LEU A 97 -4.01 -8.83 -4.84
N CYS A 98 -2.83 -8.91 -4.21
CA CYS A 98 -1.58 -9.19 -4.91
C CYS A 98 -1.58 -10.57 -5.57
N ASN A 99 -2.10 -11.60 -4.90
CA ASN A 99 -2.24 -12.95 -5.43
C ASN A 99 -3.18 -12.98 -6.64
N ALA A 100 -4.38 -12.39 -6.52
CA ALA A 100 -5.33 -12.31 -7.62
C ALA A 100 -4.74 -11.58 -8.84
N ALA A 101 -3.98 -10.50 -8.60
CA ALA A 101 -3.32 -9.76 -9.66
C ALA A 101 -2.18 -10.56 -10.31
N LYS A 102 -1.40 -11.31 -9.51
CA LYS A 102 -0.36 -12.22 -10.00
C LYS A 102 -0.95 -13.33 -10.88
N ASP A 103 -1.98 -14.01 -10.41
CA ASP A 103 -2.64 -15.09 -11.17
C ASP A 103 -3.20 -14.58 -12.50
N SER A 104 -3.82 -13.41 -12.47
CA SER A 104 -4.34 -12.76 -13.69
C SER A 104 -3.23 -12.36 -14.67
N LEU A 105 -2.06 -11.93 -14.16
CA LEU A 105 -0.89 -11.62 -14.99
C LEU A 105 -0.30 -12.89 -15.62
N LEU A 106 -0.22 -13.97 -14.85
CA LEU A 106 0.21 -15.28 -15.36
C LEU A 106 -0.70 -15.77 -16.48
N GLN A 107 -2.03 -15.68 -16.31
CA GLN A 107 -3.00 -15.99 -17.36
C GLN A 107 -2.77 -15.14 -18.63
N THR A 108 -2.44 -13.85 -18.47
CA THR A 108 -2.13 -12.98 -19.61
C THR A 108 -0.86 -13.42 -20.33
N ALA A 109 0.16 -13.85 -19.58
CA ALA A 109 1.41 -14.36 -20.13
C ALA A 109 1.21 -15.68 -20.88
N GLU A 110 0.38 -16.58 -20.37
CA GLU A 110 -0.01 -17.83 -21.05
C GLU A 110 -0.72 -17.55 -22.38
N CYS A 111 -1.74 -16.69 -22.40
CA CYS A 111 -2.42 -16.30 -23.65
C CYS A 111 -1.44 -15.68 -24.67
N MET A 112 -0.47 -14.88 -24.19
CA MET A 112 0.56 -14.30 -25.06
C MET A 112 1.48 -15.38 -25.65
N HIS A 113 1.86 -16.39 -24.86
CA HIS A 113 2.63 -17.53 -25.33
C HIS A 113 1.86 -18.36 -26.37
N GLU A 114 0.57 -18.61 -26.17
CA GLU A 114 -0.30 -19.28 -27.15
C GLU A 114 -0.36 -18.50 -28.46
N LEU A 115 -0.55 -17.18 -28.37
CA LEU A 115 -0.56 -16.29 -29.53
C LEU A 115 0.76 -16.33 -30.31
N GLN A 116 1.90 -16.25 -29.60
CA GLN A 116 3.22 -16.36 -30.23
C GLN A 116 3.44 -17.73 -30.89
N SER A 117 2.97 -18.81 -30.26
CA SER A 117 3.06 -20.17 -30.80
C SER A 117 2.28 -20.30 -32.11
N ILE A 118 1.06 -19.74 -32.16
CA ILE A 118 0.24 -19.70 -33.38
C ILE A 118 0.93 -18.94 -34.50
N LEU A 119 1.47 -17.74 -34.21
CA LEU A 119 2.15 -16.91 -35.20
C LEU A 119 3.39 -17.60 -35.79
N ARG A 120 4.06 -18.48 -35.02
CA ARG A 120 5.23 -19.24 -35.49
C ARG A 120 4.86 -20.47 -36.34
N ARG A 121 3.67 -21.04 -36.18
CA ARG A 121 3.24 -22.24 -36.92
C ARG A 121 2.69 -21.84 -38.29
N ARG A 122 3.43 -22.17 -39.35
CA ARG A 122 3.00 -22.00 -40.74
C ARG A 122 1.73 -22.86 -40.99
N GLY A 123 0.56 -22.23 -41.10
CA GLY A 123 -0.70 -22.91 -41.46
C GLY A 123 -1.88 -22.71 -40.49
N TYR A 124 -1.73 -21.94 -39.42
CA TYR A 124 -2.88 -21.58 -38.58
C TYR A 124 -3.71 -20.50 -39.27
N GLY A 125 -4.96 -20.81 -39.64
CA GLY A 125 -5.84 -19.90 -40.38
C GLY A 125 -6.20 -18.64 -39.58
N GLU A 126 -6.57 -17.56 -40.28
CA GLU A 126 -6.91 -16.24 -39.69
C GLU A 126 -7.96 -16.34 -38.57
N ILE A 127 -8.89 -17.30 -38.68
CA ILE A 127 -9.96 -17.55 -37.69
C ILE A 127 -9.37 -17.98 -36.34
N GLY A 128 -8.37 -18.86 -36.34
CA GLY A 128 -7.74 -19.34 -35.12
C GLY A 128 -6.91 -18.24 -34.46
N LEU A 129 -6.17 -17.46 -35.25
CA LEU A 129 -5.42 -16.30 -34.76
C LEU A 129 -6.35 -15.26 -34.13
N SER A 130 -7.46 -14.94 -34.81
CA SER A 130 -8.48 -14.02 -34.29
C SER A 130 -9.05 -14.49 -32.94
N ASN A 131 -9.30 -15.79 -32.78
CA ASN A 131 -9.82 -16.34 -31.53
C ASN A 131 -8.81 -16.22 -30.37
N GLU A 132 -7.52 -16.45 -30.62
CA GLU A 132 -6.49 -16.32 -29.57
C GLU A 132 -6.22 -14.85 -29.20
N VAL A 133 -6.26 -13.94 -30.18
CA VAL A 133 -6.24 -12.49 -29.92
C VAL A 133 -7.42 -12.07 -29.05
N LYS A 134 -8.62 -12.60 -29.30
CA LYS A 134 -9.81 -12.31 -28.47
C LYS A 134 -9.63 -12.82 -27.03
N LYS A 135 -9.08 -14.03 -26.83
CA LYS A 135 -8.78 -14.56 -25.50
C LYS A 135 -7.77 -13.70 -24.75
N TYR A 136 -6.67 -13.31 -25.39
CA TYR A 136 -5.67 -12.40 -24.81
C TYR A 136 -6.28 -11.05 -24.42
N LEU A 137 -7.12 -10.46 -25.27
CA LEU A 137 -7.80 -9.20 -24.93
C LEU A 137 -8.81 -9.37 -23.79
N ALA A 138 -9.48 -10.53 -23.71
CA ALA A 138 -10.39 -10.85 -22.62
C ALA A 138 -9.66 -11.03 -21.30
N SER A 139 -8.54 -11.77 -21.25
CA SER A 139 -7.75 -11.95 -20.03
C SER A 139 -7.22 -10.62 -19.49
N ARG A 140 -6.73 -9.73 -20.36
CA ARG A 140 -6.36 -8.35 -19.97
C ARG A 140 -7.51 -7.56 -19.35
N LYS A 141 -8.74 -7.72 -19.85
CA LYS A 141 -9.92 -7.06 -19.27
C LYS A 141 -10.27 -7.65 -17.89
N VAL A 142 -10.11 -8.95 -17.71
CA VAL A 142 -10.32 -9.63 -16.42
C VAL A 142 -9.33 -9.10 -15.38
N VAL A 143 -8.03 -9.01 -15.72
CA VAL A 143 -6.99 -8.44 -14.84
C VAL A 143 -7.40 -7.04 -14.37
N LYS A 144 -7.74 -6.16 -15.31
CA LYS A 144 -8.15 -4.78 -15.00
C LYS A 144 -9.36 -4.72 -14.08
N ARG A 145 -10.36 -5.58 -14.30
CA ARG A 145 -11.57 -5.66 -13.47
C ARG A 145 -11.28 -6.22 -12.08
N ALA A 146 -10.45 -7.25 -11.96
CA ALA A 146 -10.10 -7.86 -10.68
C ALA A 146 -9.40 -6.85 -9.76
N ILE A 147 -8.42 -6.12 -10.30
CA ILE A 147 -7.72 -5.06 -9.56
C ILE A 147 -8.70 -3.97 -9.14
N HIS A 148 -9.52 -3.46 -10.07
CA HIS A 148 -10.47 -2.39 -9.77
C HIS A 148 -11.50 -2.81 -8.71
N LYS A 149 -12.05 -4.03 -8.82
CA LYS A 149 -13.01 -4.58 -7.86
C LYS A 149 -12.40 -4.79 -6.47
N GLY A 150 -11.14 -5.24 -6.40
CA GLY A 150 -10.42 -5.39 -5.14
C GLY A 150 -10.22 -4.04 -4.43
N LEU A 151 -9.82 -3.01 -5.19
CA LEU A 151 -9.65 -1.65 -4.68
C LEU A 151 -10.99 -1.04 -4.20
N GLU A 152 -12.08 -1.22 -4.95
CA GLU A 152 -13.42 -0.77 -4.52
C GLU A 152 -13.92 -1.52 -3.27
N GLY A 153 -13.64 -2.82 -3.17
CA GLY A 153 -13.99 -3.64 -2.02
C GLY A 153 -13.31 -3.14 -0.74
N TYR A 154 -12.03 -2.79 -0.85
CA TYR A 154 -11.24 -2.21 0.24
C TYR A 154 -11.81 -0.88 0.73
N ALA A 155 -12.13 0.04 -0.20
CA ALA A 155 -12.72 1.34 0.14
C ALA A 155 -14.08 1.21 0.86
N LYS A 156 -14.91 0.23 0.47
CA LYS A 156 -16.21 -0.03 1.10
C LYS A 156 -16.09 -0.62 2.50
N GLN A 157 -15.17 -1.57 2.72
CA GLN A 157 -14.95 -2.17 4.04
C GLN A 157 -14.44 -1.16 5.08
N MET A 158 -13.54 -0.26 4.68
CA MET A 158 -13.08 0.85 5.53
C MET A 158 -14.23 1.76 5.99
N HIS A 159 -15.21 2.03 5.12
CA HIS A 159 -16.33 2.92 5.45
C HIS A 159 -17.37 2.29 6.39
N LEU A 160 -17.52 0.96 6.35
CA LEU A 160 -18.48 0.21 7.16
C LEU A 160 -18.03 -0.06 8.61
N ARG A 161 -16.72 0.02 8.92
CA ARG A 161 -16.18 -0.24 10.27
C ARG A 161 -16.09 1.00 11.17
N HIS A 162 -16.32 2.20 10.65
CA HIS A 162 -16.28 3.46 11.41
C HIS A 162 -17.65 3.96 11.86
N HIS A 163 -18.70 3.15 11.74
CA HIS A 163 -20.07 3.42 12.21
C HIS A 163 -20.53 2.32 13.16
#